data_AF-A0A962LNP4-F1
#
_entry.id   AF-A0A962LNP4-F1
#
_cell.length_a   1.000
_cell.length_b   1.000
_cell.length_c   1.000
_cell.angle_alpha   90.00
_cell.angle_beta   90.00
_cell.angle_gamma   90.00
#
_symmetry.space_group_name_H-M   'P 1'
#
loop_
_entity.id
_entity.type
_entity.pdbx_description
1 polymer ?
#
loop_
_entity_poly.entity_id
_entity_poly.type
_entity_poly.pdbx_seq_one_letter_code
_entity_poly.pdbx_strand_id
1 'polypeptide(L)'
;ALFYAGFVITILSALLLANASNWRFRRGVRQPAVENRRNNYLRRFNWYHRHAARLIAVLLGVFFITAGWRLGDYDSIFLAATALAGAFAVSLFVARFQFSSGLFRIILYCVCVFIAYQIATSHIALDEEYWLLGFMLAMVICLVTAIRMTRRQEFALTTQDLLILLVVVLVPLLPIEFLGEYEIGGIALIVAVLMYTSEFVLICSTRMIAFSVACAIAGALLVLPVGK
;
A
#
# COMPACT_ATOMS: atom_id res chain seq x y z
N ALA A 1 18.49 10.07 19.41
CA ALA A 1 19.32 9.20 18.54
C ALA A 1 19.61 7.83 19.17
N LEU A 2 20.26 7.76 20.35
CA LEU A 2 20.63 6.48 20.99
C LEU A 2 19.44 5.57 21.34
N PHE A 3 18.34 6.15 21.82
CA PHE A 3 17.12 5.39 22.14
C PHE A 3 16.49 4.76 20.89
N TYR A 4 16.41 5.51 19.79
CA TYR A 4 15.87 5.02 18.52
C TYR A 4 16.77 3.95 17.89
N ALA A 5 18.09 4.14 17.94
CA ALA A 5 19.05 3.13 17.51
C ALA A 5 18.91 1.84 18.33
N GLY A 6 18.76 1.96 19.66
CA GLY A 6 18.50 0.83 20.54
C GLY A 6 17.20 0.10 20.20
N PHE A 7 16.12 0.83 19.93
CA PHE A 7 14.83 0.26 19.54
C PHE A 7 14.91 -0.48 18.19
N VAL A 8 15.52 0.14 17.18
CA VAL A 8 15.71 -0.46 15.85
C VAL A 8 16.58 -1.72 15.94
N ILE A 9 17.68 -1.68 16.70
CA ILE A 9 18.54 -2.84 16.93
C ILE A 9 17.77 -3.95 17.65
N THR A 10 16.95 -3.63 18.66
CA THR A 10 16.19 -4.62 19.42
C THR A 10 15.16 -5.33 18.53
N ILE A 11 14.44 -4.57 17.69
CA ILE A 11 13.47 -5.13 16.74
C ILE A 11 14.17 -5.97 15.66
N LEU A 12 15.27 -5.48 15.07
CA LEU A 12 16.06 -6.24 14.09
C LEU A 12 16.64 -7.52 14.68
N SER A 13 17.11 -7.47 15.91
CA SER A 13 17.64 -8.64 16.62
C SER A 13 16.56 -9.69 16.86
N ALA A 14 15.38 -9.27 17.33
CA ALA A 14 14.23 -10.15 17.53
C ALA A 14 13.75 -10.78 16.20
N LEU A 15 13.79 -10.00 15.11
CA LEU A 15 13.46 -10.46 13.76
C LEU A 15 14.44 -11.50 13.22
N LEU A 16 15.74 -11.25 13.34
CA LEU A 16 16.77 -12.18 12.92
C LEU A 16 16.71 -13.46 13.74
N LEU A 17 16.44 -13.38 15.05
CA LEU A 17 16.20 -14.55 15.89
C LEU A 17 14.95 -15.32 15.46
N ALA A 18 13.83 -14.64 15.18
CA ALA A 18 12.59 -15.28 14.77
C ALA A 18 12.73 -15.99 13.41
N ASN A 19 13.47 -15.39 12.47
CA ASN A 19 13.77 -15.99 11.18
C ASN A 19 14.73 -17.17 11.30
N ALA A 20 15.83 -17.02 12.07
CA ALA A 20 16.80 -18.07 12.30
C ALA A 20 16.21 -19.28 13.05
N SER A 21 15.26 -19.04 13.96
CA SER A 21 14.55 -20.09 14.69
C SER A 21 13.40 -20.74 13.92
N ASN A 22 13.18 -20.35 12.65
CA ASN A 22 12.04 -20.81 11.84
C ASN A 22 10.72 -20.71 12.62
N TRP A 23 10.55 -19.64 13.40
CA TRP A 23 9.48 -19.55 14.37
C TRP A 23 8.14 -19.37 13.66
N ARG A 24 7.44 -20.48 13.47
CA ARG A 24 6.11 -20.53 12.88
C ARG A 24 5.08 -20.53 14.00
N PHE A 25 4.29 -19.46 14.11
CA PHE A 25 3.16 -19.34 15.05
C PHE A 25 2.12 -20.47 14.93
N ARG A 26 2.13 -21.23 13.81
CA ARG A 26 1.42 -22.50 13.67
C ARG A 26 2.38 -23.62 13.33
N ARG A 27 2.53 -24.58 14.25
CA ARG A 27 2.96 -25.94 13.90
C ARG A 27 1.98 -26.47 12.84
N GLY A 28 2.52 -27.07 11.78
CA GLY A 28 1.75 -27.55 10.64
C GLY A 28 0.62 -28.49 11.06
N VAL A 29 -0.58 -27.93 11.20
CA VAL A 29 -1.80 -28.73 11.28
C VAL A 29 -1.97 -29.33 9.89
N ARG A 30 -1.73 -30.64 9.75
CA ARG A 30 -2.21 -31.42 8.61
C ARG A 30 -3.70 -31.08 8.46
N GLN A 31 -4.03 -30.34 7.40
CA GLN A 31 -5.41 -29.97 7.14
C GLN A 31 -6.15 -31.25 6.76
N PRO A 32 -7.13 -31.74 7.55
CA PRO A 32 -8.09 -32.70 7.02
C PRO A 32 -8.76 -32.04 5.81
N ALA A 33 -9.00 -32.81 4.75
CA ALA A 33 -9.58 -32.36 3.49
C ALA A 33 -10.66 -31.29 3.74
N VAL A 34 -10.35 -30.04 3.41
CA VAL A 34 -11.23 -28.87 3.56
C VAL A 34 -12.23 -28.87 2.42
N GLU A 35 -12.97 -29.97 2.33
CA GLU A 35 -14.12 -30.12 1.46
C GLU A 35 -15.34 -29.73 2.31
N ASN A 36 -16.04 -28.69 1.90
CA ASN A 36 -17.40 -28.37 2.38
C ASN A 36 -17.62 -27.81 3.80
N ARG A 37 -16.85 -26.81 4.23
CA ARG A 37 -17.35 -25.78 5.19
C ARG A 37 -17.26 -24.36 4.63
N ARG A 38 -17.54 -24.19 3.33
CA ARG A 38 -17.71 -22.87 2.71
C ARG A 38 -19.10 -22.34 3.04
N ASN A 39 -19.18 -21.18 3.70
CA ASN A 39 -20.41 -20.45 3.93
C ASN A 39 -21.06 -20.11 2.56
N ASN A 40 -22.30 -20.55 2.32
CA ASN A 40 -22.97 -20.46 1.01
C ASN A 40 -23.09 -19.01 0.49
N TYR A 41 -23.12 -18.02 1.39
CA TYR A 41 -23.11 -16.60 1.04
C TYR A 41 -21.82 -16.18 0.31
N LEU A 42 -20.66 -16.70 0.70
CA LEU A 42 -19.39 -16.39 0.02
C LEU A 42 -19.28 -17.02 -1.38
N ARG A 43 -20.04 -18.08 -1.66
CA ARG A 43 -20.04 -18.76 -2.96
C ARG A 43 -20.73 -17.94 -4.06
N ARG A 44 -21.71 -17.10 -3.69
CA ARG A 44 -22.36 -16.13 -4.60
C ARG A 44 -21.45 -14.96 -4.98
N PHE A 45 -20.42 -14.66 -4.18
CA PHE A 45 -19.46 -13.58 -4.42
C PHE A 45 -18.24 -13.99 -5.27
N ASN A 46 -18.35 -15.04 -6.09
CA ASN A 46 -17.27 -15.44 -7.02
C ASN A 46 -16.85 -14.30 -7.97
N TRP A 47 -17.75 -13.37 -8.30
CA TRP A 47 -17.41 -12.19 -9.10
C TRP A 47 -16.38 -11.30 -8.40
N TYR A 48 -16.57 -11.03 -7.11
CA TYR A 48 -15.68 -10.17 -6.34
C TYR A 48 -14.30 -10.80 -6.21
N HIS A 49 -14.20 -12.10 -5.92
CA HIS A 49 -12.90 -12.76 -5.84
C HIS A 49 -12.10 -12.69 -7.15
N ARG A 50 -12.76 -12.85 -8.31
CA ARG A 50 -12.10 -12.77 -9.63
C ARG A 50 -11.69 -11.33 -10.00
N HIS A 51 -12.39 -10.33 -9.50
CA HIS A 51 -12.16 -8.91 -9.84
C HIS A 51 -11.49 -8.10 -8.73
N ALA A 52 -11.32 -8.66 -7.52
CA ALA A 52 -10.80 -7.95 -6.36
C ALA A 52 -9.44 -7.33 -6.63
N ALA A 53 -8.52 -8.08 -7.27
CA ALA A 53 -7.22 -7.55 -7.65
C ALA A 53 -7.30 -6.39 -8.65
N ARG A 54 -8.24 -6.44 -9.60
CA ARG A 54 -8.45 -5.31 -10.53
C ARG A 54 -9.09 -4.12 -9.83
N LEU A 55 -10.09 -4.36 -8.98
CA LEU A 55 -10.80 -3.33 -8.24
C LEU A 55 -9.84 -2.59 -7.30
N ILE A 56 -9.01 -3.32 -6.57
CA ILE A 56 -7.99 -2.78 -5.68
C ILE A 56 -6.91 -2.03 -6.47
N ALA A 57 -6.45 -2.57 -7.62
CA ALA A 57 -5.50 -1.87 -8.48
C ALA A 57 -6.07 -0.57 -9.05
N VAL A 58 -7.35 -0.56 -9.46
CA VAL A 58 -8.04 0.65 -9.92
C VAL A 58 -8.20 1.65 -8.79
N LEU A 59 -8.63 1.22 -7.60
CA LEU A 59 -8.68 2.09 -6.42
C LEU A 59 -7.32 2.71 -6.11
N LEU A 60 -6.25 1.91 -6.15
CA LEU A 60 -4.89 2.36 -5.90
C LEU A 60 -4.42 3.38 -6.95
N GLY A 61 -4.71 3.11 -8.23
CA GLY A 61 -4.38 4.04 -9.31
C GLY A 61 -5.16 5.35 -9.22
N VAL A 62 -6.46 5.28 -8.94
CA VAL A 62 -7.30 6.46 -8.71
C VAL A 62 -6.77 7.26 -7.52
N PHE A 63 -6.42 6.60 -6.41
CA PHE A 63 -5.82 7.24 -5.25
C PHE A 63 -4.55 8.01 -5.63
N PHE A 64 -3.60 7.39 -6.33
CA PHE A 64 -2.36 8.07 -6.71
C PHE A 64 -2.59 9.28 -7.62
N ILE A 65 -3.49 9.17 -8.59
CA ILE A 65 -3.80 10.29 -9.51
C ILE A 65 -4.49 11.43 -8.75
N THR A 66 -5.49 11.10 -7.92
CA THR A 66 -6.26 12.11 -7.17
C THR A 66 -5.45 12.76 -6.06
N ALA A 67 -4.61 12.01 -5.34
CA ALA A 67 -3.64 12.54 -4.40
C ALA A 67 -2.63 13.45 -5.13
N GLY A 68 -2.12 12.99 -6.28
CA GLY A 68 -1.24 13.79 -7.13
C GLY A 68 -1.85 15.11 -7.53
N TRP A 69 -3.09 15.07 -8.04
CA TRP A 69 -3.84 16.24 -8.46
C TRP A 69 -4.11 17.24 -7.32
N ARG A 70 -4.46 16.74 -6.13
CA ARG A 70 -4.80 17.58 -4.97
C ARG A 70 -3.58 18.24 -4.34
N LEU A 71 -2.46 17.51 -4.29
CA LEU A 71 -1.22 17.99 -3.69
C LEU A 71 -0.39 18.86 -4.64
N GLY A 72 -0.62 18.74 -5.96
CA GLY A 72 0.07 19.54 -6.96
C GLY A 72 -0.55 20.93 -7.13
N ASP A 73 0.31 21.95 -7.11
CA ASP A 73 -0.04 23.34 -7.40
C ASP A 73 0.01 23.55 -8.93
N TYR A 74 -1.07 23.18 -9.64
CA TYR A 74 -1.13 23.37 -11.11
C TYR A 74 -1.83 24.66 -11.47
N ASP A 75 -1.04 25.66 -11.85
CA ASP A 75 -1.57 26.82 -12.55
C ASP A 75 -1.98 26.52 -14.00
N SER A 76 -1.57 25.37 -14.57
CA SER A 76 -1.83 25.04 -15.97
C SER A 76 -2.32 23.61 -16.22
N ILE A 77 -3.45 23.51 -16.93
CA ILE A 77 -4.06 22.26 -17.42
C ILE A 77 -3.09 21.46 -18.32
N PHE A 78 -2.15 22.15 -18.98
CA PHE A 78 -1.14 21.54 -19.85
C PHE A 78 -0.17 20.64 -19.08
N LEU A 79 0.25 21.01 -17.88
CA LEU A 79 1.13 20.19 -17.03
C LEU A 79 0.44 18.92 -16.56
N ALA A 80 -0.84 19.00 -16.22
CA ALA A 80 -1.62 17.82 -15.84
C ALA A 80 -1.83 16.87 -17.02
N ALA A 81 -2.07 17.42 -18.22
CA ALA A 81 -2.21 16.63 -19.45
C ALA A 81 -0.91 15.91 -19.83
N THR A 82 0.25 16.56 -19.70
CA THR A 82 1.55 15.93 -19.98
C THR A 82 1.91 14.87 -18.94
N ALA A 83 1.59 15.07 -17.66
CA ALA A 83 1.78 14.05 -16.63
C ALA A 83 0.91 12.81 -16.87
N LEU A 84 -0.37 12.99 -17.27
CA LEU A 84 -1.26 11.88 -17.63
C LEU A 84 -0.82 11.17 -18.91
N ALA A 85 -0.34 11.90 -19.92
CA ALA A 85 0.21 11.31 -21.14
C ALA A 85 1.51 10.53 -20.84
N GLY A 86 2.37 11.08 -19.97
CA GLY A 86 3.57 10.41 -19.48
C GLY A 86 3.25 9.13 -18.72
N ALA A 87 2.24 9.16 -17.85
CA ALA A 87 1.73 7.97 -17.17
C ALA A 87 1.29 6.89 -18.14
N PHE A 88 0.51 7.27 -19.16
CA PHE A 88 0.03 6.34 -20.16
C PHE A 88 1.19 5.73 -20.96
N ALA A 89 2.16 6.55 -21.39
CA ALA A 89 3.35 6.10 -22.08
C ALA A 89 4.21 5.16 -21.23
N VAL A 90 4.43 5.49 -19.95
CA VAL A 90 5.14 4.62 -18.99
C VAL A 90 4.36 3.32 -18.79
N SER A 91 3.03 3.36 -18.72
CA SER A 91 2.21 2.14 -18.61
C SER A 91 2.39 1.20 -19.79
N LEU A 92 2.44 1.73 -21.01
CA LEU A 92 2.64 0.96 -22.24
C LEU A 92 4.06 0.42 -22.33
N PHE A 93 5.05 1.24 -21.96
CA PHE A 93 6.45 0.85 -21.93
C PHE A 93 6.70 -0.27 -20.90
N VAL A 94 6.18 -0.10 -19.69
CA VAL A 94 6.27 -1.08 -18.61
C VAL A 94 5.49 -2.36 -18.93
N ALA A 95 4.31 -2.26 -19.54
CA ALA A 95 3.56 -3.45 -19.97
C ALA A 95 4.31 -4.28 -21.02
N ARG A 96 5.22 -3.66 -21.77
CA ARG A 96 6.04 -4.32 -22.79
C ARG A 96 7.29 -4.99 -22.22
N PHE A 97 7.80 -4.52 -21.09
CA PHE A 97 8.93 -5.14 -20.40
C PHE A 97 8.45 -6.04 -19.26
N GLN A 98 8.69 -7.34 -19.38
CA GLN A 98 8.51 -8.31 -18.29
C GLN A 98 9.63 -8.14 -17.24
N PHE A 99 9.73 -6.94 -16.65
CA PHE A 99 10.71 -6.67 -15.60
C PHE A 99 10.48 -7.60 -14.40
N SER A 100 11.57 -7.83 -13.65
CA SER A 100 11.51 -8.60 -12.42
C SER A 100 10.53 -7.95 -11.45
N SER A 101 9.67 -8.76 -10.82
CA SER A 101 8.66 -8.32 -9.84
C SER A 101 9.25 -7.43 -8.72
N GLY A 102 10.56 -7.58 -8.43
CA GLY A 102 11.27 -6.75 -7.46
C GLY A 102 11.39 -5.27 -7.84
N LEU A 103 11.59 -4.93 -9.12
CA LEU A 103 11.71 -3.52 -9.53
C LEU A 103 10.38 -2.77 -9.33
N PHE A 104 9.26 -3.42 -9.64
CA PHE A 104 7.94 -2.84 -9.41
C PHE A 104 7.64 -2.60 -7.94
N ARG A 105 8.08 -3.50 -7.05
CA ARG A 105 7.99 -3.32 -5.60
C ARG A 105 8.74 -2.07 -5.14
N ILE A 106 9.99 -1.92 -5.58
CA ILE A 106 10.81 -0.76 -5.20
C ILE A 106 10.13 0.54 -5.63
N ILE A 107 9.69 0.63 -6.89
CA ILE A 107 9.03 1.83 -7.41
C ILE A 107 7.75 2.14 -6.63
N LEU A 108 6.87 1.15 -6.44
CA LEU A 108 5.62 1.36 -5.71
C LEU A 108 5.88 1.79 -4.27
N TYR A 109 6.82 1.16 -3.57
CA TYR A 109 7.15 1.51 -2.19
C TYR A 109 7.73 2.92 -2.08
N CYS A 110 8.64 3.30 -2.98
CA CYS A 110 9.16 4.66 -3.03
C CYS A 110 8.05 5.68 -3.25
N VAL A 111 7.12 5.43 -4.18
CA VAL A 111 5.99 6.33 -4.44
C VAL A 111 5.03 6.40 -3.26
N CYS A 112 4.71 5.28 -2.61
CA CYS A 112 3.85 5.26 -1.42
C CYS A 112 4.42 6.16 -0.31
N VAL A 113 5.72 6.02 -0.01
CA VAL A 113 6.40 6.83 1.00
C VAL A 113 6.44 8.30 0.59
N PHE A 114 6.75 8.58 -0.68
CA PHE A 114 6.80 9.94 -1.21
C PHE A 114 5.44 10.66 -1.11
N ILE A 115 4.36 10.02 -1.54
CA ILE A 115 3.01 10.61 -1.47
C ILE A 115 2.56 10.78 -0.02
N ALA A 116 2.80 9.78 0.84
CA ALA A 116 2.45 9.91 2.26
C ALA A 116 3.21 11.05 2.95
N TYR A 117 4.49 11.25 2.60
CA TYR A 117 5.27 12.38 3.06
C TYR A 117 4.68 13.71 2.57
N GLN A 118 4.33 13.80 1.29
CA GLN A 118 3.77 15.03 0.72
C GLN A 118 2.44 15.41 1.38
N ILE A 119 1.55 14.41 1.61
CA ILE A 119 0.31 14.58 2.39
C ILE A 119 0.61 15.13 3.79
N ALA A 120 1.63 14.60 4.46
CA ALA A 120 2.00 15.03 5.81
C ALA A 120 2.54 16.46 5.87
N THR A 121 3.26 16.87 4.83
CA THR A 121 3.85 18.22 4.75
C THR A 121 2.89 19.26 4.20
N SER A 122 1.88 18.86 3.43
CA SER A 122 0.85 19.77 2.94
C SER A 122 -0.08 20.16 4.09
N HIS A 123 -0.40 21.45 4.20
CA HIS A 123 -1.51 21.90 5.05
C HIS A 123 -2.82 21.56 4.34
N ILE A 124 -3.34 20.37 4.64
CA ILE A 124 -4.57 19.84 4.08
C ILE A 124 -5.76 20.58 4.69
N ALA A 125 -6.66 21.09 3.86
CA ALA A 125 -7.92 21.67 4.34
C ALA A 125 -8.84 20.56 4.90
N LEU A 126 -9.74 20.90 5.85
CA LEU A 126 -10.65 19.92 6.48
C LEU A 126 -11.42 19.07 5.45
N ASP A 127 -11.85 19.67 4.34
CA ASP A 127 -12.58 18.97 3.27
C ASP A 127 -11.74 17.86 2.59
N GLU A 128 -10.43 18.08 2.49
CA GLU A 128 -9.48 17.15 1.88
C GLU A 128 -9.08 16.03 2.84
N GLU A 129 -9.10 16.30 4.15
CA GLU A 129 -8.91 15.29 5.20
C GLU A 129 -10.04 14.25 5.18
N TYR A 130 -11.30 14.68 5.03
CA TYR A 130 -12.44 13.75 4.89
C TYR A 130 -12.35 12.90 3.63
N TRP A 131 -11.89 13.49 2.52
CA TRP A 131 -11.64 12.75 1.29
C TRP A 131 -10.58 11.66 1.49
N LEU A 132 -9.45 12.01 2.10
CA LEU A 132 -8.35 11.10 2.40
C LEU A 132 -8.83 9.96 3.29
N LEU A 133 -9.48 10.27 4.42
CA LEU A 133 -9.99 9.29 5.37
C LEU A 133 -10.99 8.34 4.71
N GLY A 134 -11.93 8.88 3.91
CA GLY A 134 -12.91 8.08 3.17
C GLY A 134 -12.26 7.12 2.17
N PHE A 135 -11.25 7.58 1.43
CA PHE A 135 -10.52 6.75 0.47
C PHE A 135 -9.72 5.64 1.17
N MET A 136 -9.03 5.98 2.25
CA MET A 136 -8.24 5.05 3.06
C MET A 136 -9.13 3.98 3.69
N LEU A 137 -10.26 4.38 4.26
CA LEU A 137 -11.25 3.46 4.81
C LEU A 137 -11.81 2.52 3.73
N ALA A 138 -12.16 3.06 2.56
CA ALA A 138 -12.64 2.26 1.43
C ALA A 138 -11.59 1.25 0.95
N MET A 139 -10.31 1.64 0.87
CA MET A 139 -9.21 0.73 0.57
C MET A 139 -9.08 -0.38 1.60
N VAL A 140 -9.08 -0.04 2.90
CA VAL A 140 -8.98 -1.02 4.00
C VAL A 140 -10.15 -2.01 3.95
N ILE A 141 -11.39 -1.54 3.77
CA ILE A 141 -12.57 -2.40 3.68
C ILE A 141 -12.45 -3.34 2.47
N CYS A 142 -12.07 -2.81 1.30
CA CYS A 142 -11.87 -3.63 0.11
C CYS A 142 -10.77 -4.67 0.31
N LEU A 143 -9.66 -4.28 0.92
CA LEU A 143 -8.51 -5.13 1.18
C LEU A 143 -8.86 -6.23 2.19
N VAL A 144 -9.48 -5.91 3.33
CA VAL A 144 -9.93 -6.88 4.33
C VAL A 144 -10.94 -7.85 3.74
N THR A 145 -11.87 -7.35 2.92
CA THR A 145 -12.85 -8.18 2.23
C THR A 145 -12.18 -9.10 1.22
N ALA A 146 -11.22 -8.59 0.44
CA ALA A 146 -10.45 -9.37 -0.51
C ALA A 146 -9.65 -10.46 0.21
N ILE A 147 -8.89 -10.15 1.26
CA ILE A 147 -8.13 -11.13 2.05
C ILE A 147 -9.04 -12.21 2.64
N ARG A 148 -10.20 -11.84 3.21
CA ARG A 148 -11.16 -12.82 3.76
C ARG A 148 -11.73 -13.74 2.69
N MET A 149 -11.84 -13.27 1.45
CA MET A 149 -12.39 -14.02 0.33
C MET A 149 -11.33 -14.86 -0.39
N THR A 150 -10.07 -14.40 -0.40
CA THR A 150 -8.93 -15.08 -1.03
C THR A 150 -8.51 -16.30 -0.20
N ARG A 151 -8.20 -17.41 -0.87
CA ARG A 151 -7.86 -18.67 -0.21
C ARG A 151 -6.61 -18.48 0.67
N ARG A 152 -6.67 -18.97 1.91
CA ARG A 152 -5.63 -18.89 2.97
C ARG A 152 -4.23 -19.41 2.59
N GLN A 153 -4.04 -19.96 1.39
CA GLN A 153 -2.77 -20.49 0.90
C GLN A 153 -1.97 -19.48 0.06
N GLU A 154 -2.63 -18.49 -0.57
CA GLU A 154 -1.95 -17.45 -1.36
C GLU A 154 -1.54 -16.24 -0.50
N PHE A 155 -2.25 -16.00 0.59
CA PHE A 155 -1.96 -14.98 1.59
C PHE A 155 -1.49 -15.63 2.90
N ALA A 156 -0.26 -16.14 2.90
CA ALA A 156 0.43 -16.31 4.17
C ALA A 156 0.81 -14.92 4.66
N LEU A 157 0.10 -14.40 5.67
CA LEU A 157 0.52 -13.20 6.41
C LEU A 157 1.99 -13.44 6.78
N THR A 158 2.89 -12.76 6.09
CA THR A 158 4.31 -12.96 6.34
C THR A 158 4.62 -12.30 7.68
N THR A 159 5.61 -12.83 8.39
CA THR A 159 6.07 -12.22 9.66
C THR A 159 6.49 -10.76 9.47
N GLN A 160 6.85 -10.37 8.23
CA GLN A 160 7.14 -9.00 7.83
C GLN A 160 5.89 -8.11 7.80
N ASP A 161 4.75 -8.60 7.29
CA ASP A 161 3.48 -7.86 7.28
C ASP A 161 2.96 -7.60 8.69
N LEU A 162 3.12 -8.59 9.57
CA LEU A 162 2.74 -8.46 10.98
C LEU A 162 3.64 -7.48 11.71
N LEU A 163 4.92 -7.38 11.32
CA LEU A 163 5.84 -6.38 11.85
C LEU A 163 5.53 -4.97 11.35
N ILE A 164 5.17 -4.81 10.08
CA ILE A 164 4.71 -3.51 9.55
C ILE A 164 3.44 -3.08 10.28
N LEU A 165 2.45 -3.98 10.43
CA LEU A 165 1.24 -3.71 11.21
C LEU A 165 1.57 -3.33 12.66
N LEU A 166 2.49 -4.07 13.29
CA LEU A 166 2.94 -3.82 14.66
C LEU A 166 3.58 -2.45 14.79
N VAL A 167 4.51 -2.09 13.91
CA VAL A 167 5.18 -0.79 13.87
C VAL A 167 4.17 0.33 13.65
N VAL A 168 3.24 0.16 12.72
CA VAL A 168 2.22 1.17 12.39
C VAL A 168 1.25 1.42 13.55
N VAL A 169 0.95 0.39 14.34
CA VAL A 169 0.10 0.54 15.54
C VAL A 169 0.90 1.06 16.73
N LEU A 170 2.14 0.60 16.94
CA LEU A 170 2.95 0.96 18.12
C LEU A 170 3.64 2.32 18.00
N VAL A 171 4.08 2.73 16.81
CA VAL A 171 4.75 4.03 16.63
C VAL A 171 3.87 5.21 17.08
N PRO A 172 2.58 5.30 16.73
CA PRO A 172 1.69 6.35 17.27
C PRO A 172 1.48 6.28 18.79
N LEU A 173 1.60 5.10 19.39
CA LEU A 173 1.38 4.88 20.83
C LEU A 173 2.62 5.22 21.68
N LEU A 174 3.77 5.50 21.06
CA LEU A 174 4.98 5.88 21.79
C LEU A 174 4.87 7.33 22.26
N PRO A 175 4.97 7.61 23.58
CA PRO A 175 4.89 8.95 24.14
C PRO A 175 6.21 9.70 23.92
N ILE A 176 6.53 10.01 22.66
CA ILE A 176 7.66 10.85 22.31
C ILE A 176 7.08 12.24 22.05
N GLU A 177 7.47 13.23 22.85
CA GLU A 177 6.93 14.59 22.79
C GLU A 177 7.14 15.25 21.41
N PHE A 178 8.13 14.80 20.62
CA PHE A 178 8.36 15.21 19.23
C PHE A 178 7.42 14.55 18.18
N LEU A 179 6.67 13.50 18.54
CA LEU A 179 5.68 12.83 17.68
C LEU A 179 4.29 13.48 17.77
N GLY A 180 4.07 14.40 18.70
CA GLY A 180 2.79 15.11 18.84
C GLY A 180 2.62 16.24 17.82
N GLU A 181 3.73 16.86 17.38
CA GLU A 181 3.71 17.99 16.44
C GLU A 181 3.67 17.56 14.96
N TYR A 182 4.21 16.38 14.65
CA TYR A 182 4.06 15.74 13.35
C TYR A 182 3.16 14.53 13.54
N GLU A 183 2.01 14.46 12.88
CA GLU A 183 1.05 13.33 12.95
C GLU A 183 1.61 12.01 12.36
N ILE A 184 2.75 11.55 12.88
CA ILE A 184 3.56 10.45 12.35
C ILE A 184 2.79 9.14 12.38
N GLY A 185 1.85 9.00 13.32
CA GLY A 185 0.90 7.89 13.34
C GLY A 185 0.00 7.82 12.11
N GLY A 186 -0.52 8.97 11.66
CA GLY A 186 -1.34 9.08 10.45
C GLY A 186 -0.54 8.72 9.20
N ILE A 187 0.69 9.24 9.09
CA ILE A 187 1.60 8.94 7.97
C ILE A 187 1.92 7.44 7.92
N ALA A 188 2.28 6.85 9.07
CA ALA A 188 2.59 5.43 9.16
C ALA A 188 1.39 4.58 8.71
N LEU A 189 0.17 4.94 9.13
CA LEU A 189 -1.05 4.27 8.71
C LEU A 189 -1.27 4.39 7.20
N ILE A 190 -1.05 5.58 6.62
CA ILE A 190 -1.18 5.81 5.18
C ILE A 190 -0.21 4.93 4.40
N VAL A 191 1.08 4.98 4.78
CA VAL A 191 2.12 4.16 4.16
C VAL A 191 1.77 2.68 4.26
N ALA A 192 1.32 2.20 5.42
CA ALA A 192 1.00 0.80 5.63
C ALA A 192 -0.12 0.31 4.72
N VAL A 193 -1.21 1.06 4.64
CA VAL A 193 -2.35 0.70 3.80
C VAL A 193 -1.95 0.73 2.33
N LEU A 194 -1.21 1.75 1.87
CA LEU A 194 -0.76 1.84 0.49
C LEU A 194 0.24 0.74 0.11
N MET A 195 1.20 0.42 0.98
CA MET A 195 2.16 -0.66 0.77
C MET A 195 1.48 -2.03 0.77
N TYR A 196 0.56 -2.28 1.70
CA TYR A 196 -0.14 -3.56 1.76
C TYR A 196 -1.07 -3.73 0.56
N THR A 197 -1.72 -2.65 0.14
CA THR A 197 -2.58 -2.65 -1.04
C THR A 197 -1.79 -2.87 -2.32
N SER A 198 -0.61 -2.26 -2.45
CA SER A 198 0.26 -2.48 -3.62
C SER A 198 0.82 -3.91 -3.65
N GLU A 199 1.20 -4.47 -2.51
CA GLU A 199 1.65 -5.86 -2.41
C GLU A 199 0.54 -6.85 -2.77
N PHE A 200 -0.71 -6.57 -2.37
CA PHE A 200 -1.86 -7.36 -2.79
C PHE A 200 -2.01 -7.41 -4.32
N VAL A 201 -1.87 -6.26 -4.98
CA VAL A 201 -1.97 -6.18 -6.45
C VAL A 201 -0.82 -6.95 -7.12
N LEU A 202 0.41 -6.83 -6.58
CA LEU A 202 1.59 -7.51 -7.10
C LEU A 202 1.49 -9.03 -7.02
N ILE A 203 0.94 -9.57 -5.94
CA ILE A 203 0.76 -11.02 -5.74
C ILE A 203 -0.38 -11.56 -6.62
N CYS A 204 -1.52 -10.87 -6.66
CA CYS A 204 -2.72 -11.40 -7.28
C CYS A 204 -2.87 -11.10 -8.78
N SER A 205 -2.16 -10.13 -9.35
CA SER A 205 -2.39 -9.75 -10.76
C SER A 205 -1.18 -9.17 -11.49
N THR A 206 -0.43 -10.04 -12.18
CA THR A 206 0.71 -9.64 -13.01
C THR A 206 0.37 -8.61 -14.10
N ARG A 207 -0.85 -8.68 -14.67
CA ARG A 207 -1.30 -7.74 -15.71
C ARG A 207 -1.60 -6.34 -15.18
N MET A 208 -2.05 -6.22 -13.93
CA MET A 208 -2.41 -4.92 -13.33
C MET A 208 -1.22 -4.22 -12.66
N ILE A 209 -0.05 -4.87 -12.58
CA ILE A 209 1.18 -4.28 -12.05
C ILE A 209 1.56 -3.05 -12.87
N ALA A 210 1.62 -3.18 -14.20
CA ALA A 210 2.00 -2.09 -15.08
C ALA A 210 1.07 -0.88 -14.94
N PHE A 211 -0.24 -1.14 -14.82
CA PHE A 211 -1.24 -0.08 -14.59
C PHE A 211 -1.00 0.64 -13.26
N SER A 212 -0.83 -0.11 -12.17
CA SER A 212 -0.66 0.47 -10.83
C SER A 212 0.62 1.29 -10.71
N VAL A 213 1.72 0.77 -11.28
CA VAL A 213 3.03 1.45 -11.33
C VAL A 213 2.94 2.72 -12.17
N ALA A 214 2.25 2.67 -13.31
CA ALA A 214 2.07 3.85 -14.14
C ALA A 214 1.26 4.95 -13.43
N CYS A 215 0.16 4.60 -12.77
CA CYS A 215 -0.60 5.54 -11.96
C CYS A 215 0.21 6.09 -10.79
N ALA A 216 1.06 5.26 -10.16
CA ALA A 216 1.95 5.70 -9.09
C ALA A 216 2.96 6.74 -9.60
N ILE A 217 3.63 6.46 -10.72
CA ILE A 217 4.57 7.41 -11.36
C ILE A 217 3.83 8.68 -11.80
N ALA A 218 2.61 8.56 -12.35
CA ALA A 218 1.76 9.68 -12.69
C ALA A 218 1.51 10.58 -11.48
N GLY A 219 1.04 9.97 -10.39
CA GLY A 219 0.75 10.67 -9.14
C GLY A 219 1.98 11.36 -8.59
N ALA A 220 3.14 10.68 -8.59
CA ALA A 220 4.39 11.28 -8.13
C ALA A 220 4.84 12.46 -9.00
N LEU A 221 4.79 12.32 -10.34
CA LEU A 221 5.11 13.40 -11.27
C LEU A 221 4.17 14.59 -11.14
N LEU A 222 2.90 14.29 -10.87
CA LEU A 222 1.88 15.28 -10.56
C LEU A 222 2.31 16.08 -9.32
N VAL A 223 2.71 15.45 -8.22
CA VAL A 223 3.07 16.19 -6.99
C VAL A 223 4.35 17.03 -7.14
N LEU A 224 5.26 16.68 -8.04
CA LEU A 224 6.52 17.40 -8.17
C LEU A 224 6.29 18.84 -8.67
N PRO A 225 6.81 19.87 -7.98
CA PRO A 225 6.71 21.24 -8.45
C PRO A 225 7.54 21.38 -9.72
N VAL A 226 6.88 21.44 -10.88
CA VAL A 226 7.54 21.75 -12.14
C VAL A 226 7.75 23.26 -12.22
N GLY A 227 8.83 23.72 -11.59
CA GLY A 227 9.36 25.08 -11.73
C GLY A 227 8.59 26.16 -10.97
N LYS A 228 9.09 26.52 -9.79
CA LYS A 228 9.20 27.93 -9.41
C LYS A 228 10.65 28.34 -9.60
#